data_AF-A0A240EBZ5-F1
#
_entry.id   AF-A0A240EBZ5-F1
#
_cell.length_a   1.000
_cell.length_b   1.000
_cell.length_c   1.000
_cell.angle_alpha   90.00
_cell.angle_beta   90.00
_cell.angle_gamma   90.00
#
_symmetry.space_group_name_H-M   'P 1'
#
loop_
_entity.id
_entity.type
_entity.pdbx_description
1 polymer ?
#
loop_
_entity_poly.entity_id
_entity_poly.type
_entity_poly.pdbx_seq_one_letter_code
_entity_poly.pdbx_strand_id
1 'polypeptide(L)'
;MNIQQNLHCLGNLKQIKLLHEAGIDHAVIAHFFQSENIPLQTHHINSILESIDVLNKQQISGTKLTALMNAKADLAESEQIPCPV
;
A
#
# COMPACT_ATOMS: atom_id res chain seq x y z
N MET A 1 15.68 -4.36 11.91
CA MET A 1 14.22 -4.27 12.14
C MET A 1 13.61 -5.63 11.84
N ASN A 2 12.82 -6.21 12.75
CA ASN A 2 12.28 -7.56 12.64
C ASN A 2 11.06 -7.57 11.66
N ILE A 3 10.89 -8.63 10.87
CA ILE A 3 9.78 -8.78 9.90
C ILE A 3 8.41 -8.61 10.57
N GLN A 4 8.24 -9.10 11.80
CA GLN A 4 6.98 -8.96 12.56
C GLN A 4 6.66 -7.50 12.87
N GLN A 5 7.67 -6.69 13.19
CA GLN A 5 7.49 -5.25 13.46
C GLN A 5 7.06 -4.51 12.19
N ASN A 6 7.62 -4.89 11.03
CA ASN A 6 7.22 -4.34 9.73
C ASN A 6 5.78 -4.69 9.39
N LEU A 7 5.35 -5.93 9.62
CA LEU A 7 3.97 -6.37 9.40
C LEU A 7 2.98 -5.62 10.31
N HIS A 8 3.33 -5.44 11.58
CA HIS A 8 2.51 -4.68 12.52
C HIS A 8 2.38 -3.21 12.10
N CYS A 9 3.49 -2.57 11.73
CA CYS A 9 3.49 -1.20 11.20
C CYS A 9 2.60 -1.08 9.95
N LEU A 10 2.72 -2.02 9.00
CA LEU A 10 1.89 -2.06 7.80
C LEU A 10 0.40 -2.24 8.13
N GLY A 11 0.08 -3.06 9.14
CA GLY A 11 -1.28 -3.21 9.66
C GLY A 11 -1.86 -1.89 10.16
N ASN A 12 -1.09 -1.17 10.98
CA ASN A 12 -1.50 0.12 11.54
C ASN A 12 -1.75 1.17 10.44
N LEU A 13 -0.91 1.21 9.40
CA LEU A 13 -1.12 2.10 8.25
C LEU A 13 -2.42 1.81 7.50
N LYS A 14 -2.75 0.53 7.29
CA LYS A 14 -4.02 0.12 6.67
C LYS A 14 -5.21 0.51 7.54
N GLN A 15 -5.10 0.34 8.85
CA GLN A 15 -6.16 0.69 9.78
C GLN A 15 -6.40 2.20 9.82
N ILE A 16 -5.36 3.04 9.80
CA ILE A 16 -5.49 4.50 9.66
C ILE A 16 -6.28 4.87 8.40
N LYS A 17 -5.94 4.27 7.26
CA LYS A 17 -6.65 4.50 5.99
C LYS A 17 -8.12 4.11 6.06
N LEU A 18 -8.43 2.94 6.62
CA LEU A 18 -9.82 2.45 6.77
C LEU A 18 -10.65 3.36 7.68
N LEU A 19 -10.09 3.80 8.80
CA LEU A 19 -10.78 4.70 9.73
C LEU A 19 -11.04 6.07 9.07
N HIS A 20 -10.07 6.57 8.29
CA HIS A 20 -10.24 7.79 7.51
C HIS A 20 -11.35 7.65 6.44
N GLU A 21 -11.36 6.54 5.68
CA GLU A 21 -12.39 6.25 4.67
C GLU A 21 -13.79 6.07 5.28
N ALA A 22 -13.87 5.62 6.54
CA ALA A 22 -15.11 5.55 7.31
C ALA A 22 -15.60 6.92 7.84
N GLY A 23 -14.87 8.01 7.56
CA GLY A 23 -15.24 9.36 7.97
C GLY A 23 -14.92 9.69 9.43
N ILE A 24 -14.05 8.92 10.08
CA ILE A 24 -13.65 9.18 11.46
C ILE A 24 -12.67 10.36 11.49
N ASP A 25 -12.91 11.30 12.39
CA ASP A 25 -12.06 12.48 12.59
C ASP A 25 -10.62 12.09 12.96
N HIS A 26 -9.65 12.80 12.41
CA HIS A 26 -8.23 12.48 12.59
C HIS A 26 -7.76 12.60 14.04
N ALA A 27 -8.37 13.46 14.86
CA ALA A 27 -8.06 13.54 16.28
C ALA A 27 -8.55 12.29 17.03
N VAL A 28 -9.69 11.73 16.63
CA VAL A 28 -10.21 10.46 17.17
C VAL A 28 -9.33 9.29 16.77
N ILE A 29 -8.87 9.24 15.51
CA ILE A 29 -7.91 8.23 15.04
C ILE A 29 -6.61 8.34 15.86
N ALA A 30 -6.05 9.54 16.00
CA ALA A 30 -4.85 9.74 16.81
C ALA A 30 -5.04 9.28 18.26
N HIS A 31 -6.18 9.60 18.87
CA HIS A 31 -6.51 9.17 20.23
C HIS A 31 -6.63 7.65 20.36
N PHE A 32 -7.24 6.98 19.37
CA PHE A 32 -7.31 5.52 19.32
C PHE A 32 -5.91 4.89 19.36
N PHE A 33 -4.98 5.35 18.52
CA PHE A 33 -3.61 4.82 18.52
C PHE A 33 -2.82 5.19 19.79
N GLN A 34 -3.05 6.37 20.37
CA GLN A 34 -2.47 6.73 21.67
C GLN A 34 -2.92 5.75 22.77
N SER A 35 -4.17 5.30 22.75
CA SER A 35 -4.68 4.31 23.71
C SER A 35 -4.01 2.95 23.57
N GLU A 36 -3.48 2.63 22.39
CA GLU A 36 -2.68 1.43 22.10
C GLU A 36 -1.19 1.63 22.36
N ASN A 37 -0.79 2.72 23.04
CA ASN A 37 0.60 3.12 23.30
C ASN A 37 1.40 3.47 22.04
N ILE A 38 0.73 3.86 20.96
CA ILE A 38 1.35 4.35 19.73
C ILE A 38 1.20 5.89 19.71
N PRO A 39 2.27 6.66 19.93
CA PRO A 39 2.18 8.11 20.16
C PRO A 39 1.97 8.89 18.85
N LEU A 40 0.81 8.70 18.22
CA LEU A 40 0.40 9.47 17.04
C LEU A 40 -0.32 10.74 17.46
N GLN A 41 -0.16 11.79 16.65
CA GLN A 41 -0.86 13.05 16.78
C GLN A 41 -1.63 13.27 15.48
N THR A 42 -2.62 14.16 15.50
CA THR A 42 -3.45 14.47 14.33
C THR A 42 -2.61 14.84 13.10
N HIS A 43 -1.52 15.59 13.27
CA HIS A 43 -0.63 15.95 12.17
C HIS A 43 0.11 14.73 11.59
N HIS A 44 0.47 13.75 12.42
CA HIS A 44 1.04 12.48 11.95
C HIS A 44 0.04 11.70 11.10
N ILE A 45 -1.25 11.69 11.46
CA ILE A 45 -2.31 11.03 10.67
C ILE A 45 -2.41 11.66 9.28
N ASN A 46 -2.43 12.99 9.20
CA ASN A 46 -2.43 13.71 7.92
C ASN A 46 -1.23 13.35 7.05
N SER A 47 0.00 13.45 7.59
CA SER A 47 1.21 13.12 6.82
C SER A 47 1.24 11.65 6.36
N ILE A 48 0.71 10.73 7.16
CA ILE A 48 0.58 9.32 6.78
C ILE A 48 -0.38 9.16 5.60
N LEU A 49 -1.56 9.78 5.65
CA LEU A 49 -2.55 9.72 4.58
C LEU A 49 -2.03 10.35 3.28
N GLU A 50 -1.36 11.50 3.37
CA GLU A 50 -0.69 12.14 2.22
C GLU A 50 0.36 11.23 1.61
N SER A 51 1.19 10.59 2.44
CA SER A 51 2.21 9.64 1.97
C SER A 51 1.57 8.45 1.25
N ILE A 52 0.47 7.92 1.78
CA ILE A 52 -0.30 6.84 1.13
C ILE A 52 -0.84 7.30 -0.23
N ASP A 53 -1.41 8.50 -0.32
CA ASP A 53 -1.93 9.05 -1.58
C ASP A 53 -0.82 9.28 -2.62
N VAL A 54 0.31 9.85 -2.22
CA VAL A 54 1.48 10.01 -3.10
C VAL A 54 1.98 8.66 -3.62
N LEU A 55 2.08 7.66 -2.75
CA LEU A 55 2.49 6.31 -3.14
C LEU A 55 1.47 5.65 -4.08
N ASN A 56 0.17 5.85 -3.87
CA ASN A 56 -0.86 5.38 -4.80
C ASN A 56 -0.77 6.07 -6.17
N LYS A 57 -0.43 7.37 -6.19
CA LYS A 57 -0.22 8.13 -7.45
C LYS A 57 1.06 7.72 -8.18
N GLN A 58 2.10 7.34 -7.45
CA GLN A 58 3.34 6.78 -8.02
C GLN A 58 3.22 5.32 -8.42
N GLN A 59 2.17 4.62 -7.99
CA GLN A 59 1.87 3.28 -8.46
C GLN A 59 1.76 3.34 -9.98
N ILE A 60 2.47 2.42 -10.65
CA ILE A 60 2.52 2.29 -12.11
C ILE A 60 1.08 2.39 -12.62
N SER A 61 0.78 3.41 -13.43
CA SER A 61 -0.56 3.61 -14.02
C SER A 61 -1.11 2.24 -14.45
N GLY A 62 -2.35 1.92 -14.06
CA GLY A 62 -2.93 0.59 -14.33
C GLY A 62 -2.73 0.15 -15.78
N THR A 63 -2.77 1.09 -16.73
CA THR A 63 -2.46 0.87 -18.15
C THR A 63 -1.03 0.38 -18.40
N LYS A 64 -0.03 0.96 -17.74
CA LYS A 64 1.37 0.50 -17.80
C LYS A 64 1.55 -0.85 -17.12
N LEU A 65 0.85 -1.10 -16.01
CA LEU A 65 0.87 -2.41 -15.33
C LEU A 65 0.27 -3.50 -16.23
N THR A 66 -0.89 -3.24 -16.83
CA THR A 66 -1.55 -4.13 -17.79
C THR A 66 -0.67 -4.35 -19.02
N ALA A 67 -0.04 -3.31 -19.56
CA ALA A 67 0.90 -3.44 -20.68
C ALA A 67 2.11 -4.33 -20.31
N LEU A 68 2.66 -4.19 -19.11
CA LEU A 68 3.74 -5.04 -18.61
C LEU A 68 3.29 -6.49 -18.39
N MET A 69 2.08 -6.71 -17.87
CA MET A 69 1.50 -8.04 -17.71
C MET A 69 1.27 -8.72 -19.06
N ASN A 70 0.74 -7.99 -20.05
CA ASN A 70 0.53 -8.50 -21.40
C ASN A 70 1.86 -8.81 -22.09
N ALA A 71 2.83 -7.90 -22.05
CA ALA A 71 4.16 -8.15 -22.61
C ALA A 71 4.86 -9.37 -21.98
N LYS A 72 4.64 -9.63 -20.68
CA LYS A 72 5.15 -10.82 -20.01
C LYS A 72 4.43 -12.10 -20.46
N ALA A 73 3.13 -12.04 -20.73
CA ALA A 73 2.38 -13.17 -21.29
C ALA A 73 2.82 -13.48 -22.73
N ASP A 74 3.00 -12.44 -23.56
CA ASP A 74 3.48 -12.56 -24.94
C ASP A 74 4.90 -13.16 -25.00
N LEU A 75 5.79 -12.77 -24.08
CA LEU A 75 7.12 -13.37 -23.95
C LEU A 75 7.04 -14.88 -23.63
N ALA A 76 6.12 -15.29 -22.76
CA ALA A 76 5.94 -16.68 -22.39
C ALA A 76 5.37 -17.54 -23.54
N GLU A 77 4.52 -16.98 -24.41
CA GLU A 77 4.07 -17.65 -25.64
C GLU A 77 5.17 -17.69 -26.72
N SER A 78 6.05 -16.68 -26.77
CA SER A 78 7.15 -16.63 -27.75
C SER A 78 8.34 -17.56 -27.44
N GLU A 79 8.49 -18.03 -26.19
CA GLU A 79 9.48 -19.04 -25.80
C GLU A 79 9.06 -20.49 -26.12
N GLN A 80 7.93 -20.69 -26.80
CA GLN A 80 7.56 -21.96 -27.40
C GLN A 80 8.41 -22.22 -28.67
N ILE A 81 9.73 -22.25 -28.50
CA ILE A 81 10.66 -22.76 -29.50
C ILE A 81 10.36 -24.27 -29.58
N PRO A 82 9.88 -24.80 -30.71
CA PRO A 82 9.68 -26.24 -30.82
C PRO A 82 11.05 -26.91 -30.64
N CYS A 83 11.17 -27.75 -29.61
CA CYS A 83 12.34 -28.61 -29.46
C CYS A 83 12.51 -29.39 -30.78
N PRO A 84 13.67 -29.30 -31.45
CA PRO A 84 13.87 -30.03 -32.69
C PRO A 84 13.78 -31.52 -32.39
N VAL A 85 12.95 -32.21 -33.20
CA VAL A 85 12.69 -33.67 -33.14
C VAL A 85 13.90 -34.45 -33.66
#